data_AF-A0A2T0Q323-F1
#
_entry.id   AF-A0A2T0Q323-F1
#
_cell.length_a   1.000
_cell.length_b   1.000
_cell.length_c   1.000
_cell.angle_alpha   90.00
_cell.angle_beta   90.00
_cell.angle_gamma   90.00
#
_symmetry.space_group_name_H-M   'P 1'
#
loop_
_entity.id
_entity.type
_entity.pdbx_description
1 polymer ?
#
loop_
_entity_poly.entity_id
_entity_poly.type
_entity_poly.pdbx_seq_one_letter_code
_entity_poly.pdbx_strand_id
1 'polypeptide(L)'
;MTADVPTELVEAALAAARERGSDVAEVPVTAIAAAAGLSRSTLLRRLGGSRAPLDAAVRRAGVDPGGRPPVRERAMAAAARLIGERGIGALTLDAVAEAAECSLPTLHTVFAGRDGLLRAMFERHGPVLDLERLAADPPERIEDTVEQLYRALVVLFEHEPRVLPAIFADVFSRPDGPGARVLRENLPRMLGSLGPLLAAQVAAGRLRPWPIPLLIQQLLGPLAIHMLLRPTIEPVLGDALPPVEDTVQIFADAFLRAAALPGPAEDGGR
;
A
#
# COMPACT_ATOMS: atom_id res chain seq x y z
N MET A 1 -13.47 1.04 -5.24
CA MET A 1 -14.51 1.52 -4.29
C MET A 1 -15.07 0.32 -3.55
N THR A 2 -14.56 0.02 -2.36
CA THR A 2 -15.20 -0.90 -1.41
C THR A 2 -16.49 -0.23 -0.96
N ALA A 3 -17.64 -0.88 -1.18
CA ALA A 3 -18.92 -0.37 -0.71
C ALA A 3 -18.85 -0.23 0.81
N ASP A 4 -19.08 0.98 1.32
CA ASP A 4 -19.08 1.19 2.77
C ASP A 4 -20.33 0.51 3.34
N VAL A 5 -20.10 -0.41 4.27
CA VAL A 5 -21.17 -1.19 4.89
C VAL A 5 -21.73 -0.36 6.04
N PRO A 6 -23.04 -0.05 6.04
CA PRO A 6 -23.66 0.75 7.10
C PRO A 6 -23.44 0.14 8.48
N THR A 7 -23.18 0.98 9.48
CA THR A 7 -22.91 0.58 10.87
C THR A 7 -24.03 -0.30 11.44
N GLU A 8 -25.28 -0.05 11.06
CA GLU A 8 -26.43 -0.82 11.53
C GLU A 8 -26.36 -2.29 11.09
N LEU A 9 -25.75 -2.58 9.93
CA LEU A 9 -25.53 -3.97 9.49
C LEU A 9 -24.42 -4.66 10.28
N VAL A 10 -23.40 -3.93 10.68
CA VAL A 10 -22.32 -4.42 11.55
C VAL A 10 -22.90 -4.75 12.94
N GLU A 11 -23.69 -3.84 13.51
CA GLU A 11 -24.36 -4.05 14.79
C GLU A 11 -25.33 -5.23 14.76
N ALA A 12 -26.13 -5.36 13.69
CA ALA A 12 -27.05 -6.49 13.51
C ALA A 12 -26.31 -7.83 13.42
N ALA A 13 -25.17 -7.87 12.72
CA ALA A 13 -24.34 -9.07 12.63
C ALA A 13 -23.74 -9.46 13.99
N LEU A 14 -23.24 -8.48 14.74
CA LEU A 14 -22.71 -8.68 16.10
C LEU A 14 -23.78 -9.10 17.09
N ALA A 15 -24.99 -8.54 16.99
CA ALA A 15 -26.13 -8.93 17.82
C ALA A 15 -26.55 -10.38 17.54
N ALA A 16 -26.67 -10.75 16.26
CA ALA A 16 -27.03 -12.10 15.85
C ALA A 16 -25.96 -13.14 16.27
N ALA A 17 -24.68 -12.77 16.26
CA ALA A 17 -23.59 -13.60 16.76
C ALA A 17 -23.68 -13.82 18.27
N ARG A 18 -23.89 -12.75 19.05
CA ARG A 18 -24.07 -12.82 20.50
C ARG A 18 -25.26 -13.67 20.91
N GLU A 19 -26.39 -13.53 20.22
CA GLU A 19 -27.60 -14.34 20.49
C GLU A 19 -27.36 -15.83 20.26
N ARG A 20 -26.48 -16.18 19.31
CA ARG A 20 -26.18 -17.56 18.92
C ARG A 20 -24.99 -18.17 19.66
N GLY A 21 -24.21 -17.35 20.38
CA GLY A 21 -22.96 -17.78 21.00
C GLY A 21 -21.93 -18.29 19.99
N SER A 22 -21.94 -17.75 18.76
CA SER A 22 -21.05 -18.15 17.68
C SER A 22 -20.27 -16.96 17.12
N ASP A 23 -19.23 -17.24 16.35
CA ASP A 23 -18.54 -16.22 15.58
C ASP A 23 -19.46 -15.60 14.53
N VAL A 24 -19.24 -14.32 14.20
CA VAL A 24 -20.04 -13.59 13.19
C VAL A 24 -20.02 -14.30 11.83
N ALA A 25 -18.88 -14.86 11.45
CA ALA A 25 -18.67 -15.60 10.21
C ALA A 25 -19.52 -16.89 10.12
N GLU A 26 -19.87 -17.47 11.26
CA GLU A 26 -20.72 -18.66 11.33
C GLU A 26 -22.21 -18.30 11.31
N VAL A 27 -22.56 -17.04 11.58
CA VAL A 27 -23.96 -16.58 11.52
C VAL A 27 -24.47 -16.63 10.08
N PRO A 28 -25.57 -17.35 9.80
CA PRO A 28 -26.18 -17.37 8.48
C PRO A 28 -26.63 -15.98 8.02
N VAL A 29 -26.43 -15.67 6.73
CA VAL A 29 -26.85 -14.39 6.13
C VAL A 29 -28.34 -14.11 6.34
N THR A 30 -29.18 -15.15 6.40
CA THR A 30 -30.62 -15.02 6.71
C THR A 30 -30.88 -14.51 8.12
N ALA A 31 -30.08 -14.93 9.10
CA ALA A 31 -30.20 -14.50 10.48
C ALA A 31 -29.74 -13.04 10.65
N ILE A 32 -28.64 -12.68 9.99
CA ILE A 32 -28.16 -11.29 9.93
C ILE A 32 -29.22 -10.40 9.26
N ALA A 33 -29.82 -10.86 8.16
CA ALA A 33 -30.87 -10.12 7.47
C ALA A 33 -32.10 -9.92 8.38
N ALA A 34 -32.54 -10.96 9.09
CA ALA A 34 -33.63 -10.87 10.04
C ALA A 34 -33.34 -9.87 11.18
N ALA A 35 -32.14 -9.92 11.77
CA ALA A 35 -31.71 -8.98 12.81
C ALA A 35 -31.67 -7.53 12.30
N ALA A 36 -31.37 -7.33 11.01
CA ALA A 36 -31.37 -6.02 10.36
C ALA A 36 -32.76 -5.59 9.82
N GLY A 37 -33.81 -6.39 9.99
CA GLY A 37 -35.14 -6.10 9.43
C GLY A 37 -35.18 -6.13 7.89
N LEU A 38 -34.25 -6.86 7.25
CA LEU A 38 -34.10 -6.97 5.80
C LEU A 38 -34.44 -8.38 5.30
N SER A 39 -34.81 -8.46 4.03
CA SER A 39 -34.81 -9.74 3.32
C SER A 39 -33.37 -10.18 2.99
N ARG A 40 -33.15 -11.49 2.87
CA ARG A 40 -31.84 -12.06 2.46
C ARG A 40 -31.33 -11.47 1.15
N SER A 41 -32.21 -11.30 0.16
CA SER A 41 -31.87 -10.75 -1.15
C SER A 41 -31.50 -9.27 -1.08
N THR A 42 -32.20 -8.47 -0.26
CA THR A 42 -31.84 -7.07 -0.04
C THR A 42 -30.49 -6.93 0.65
N LEU A 43 -30.21 -7.75 1.67
CA LEU A 43 -28.92 -7.74 2.35
C LEU A 43 -27.77 -8.08 1.39
N LEU A 44 -27.86 -9.21 0.68
CA LEU A 44 -26.80 -9.62 -0.25
C LEU A 44 -26.57 -8.62 -1.37
N ARG A 45 -27.63 -7.99 -1.89
CA ARG A 45 -27.50 -6.92 -2.89
C ARG A 45 -26.73 -5.71 -2.35
N ARG A 46 -26.99 -5.30 -1.10
CA ARG A 46 -26.26 -4.19 -0.45
C ARG A 46 -24.78 -4.53 -0.22
N LEU A 47 -24.47 -5.81 0.03
CA LEU A 47 -23.11 -6.29 0.24
C LEU A 47 -22.40 -6.72 -1.06
N GLY A 48 -22.90 -6.33 -2.24
CA GLY A 48 -22.24 -6.67 -3.51
C GLY A 48 -22.23 -8.17 -3.83
N GLY A 49 -23.23 -8.91 -3.35
CA GLY A 49 -23.47 -10.31 -3.67
C GLY A 49 -22.82 -11.34 -2.73
N SER A 50 -22.04 -10.91 -1.74
CA SER A 50 -21.39 -11.81 -0.78
C SER A 50 -21.35 -11.22 0.63
N ARG A 51 -21.08 -12.04 1.66
CA ARG A 51 -20.90 -11.54 3.04
C ARG A 51 -19.53 -10.88 3.29
N ALA A 52 -18.58 -10.99 2.37
CA ALA A 52 -17.20 -10.56 2.58
C ALA A 52 -17.06 -9.07 2.95
N PRO A 53 -17.81 -8.12 2.36
CA PRO A 53 -17.75 -6.72 2.79
C PRO A 53 -18.21 -6.49 4.23
N LEU A 54 -19.18 -7.28 4.70
CA LEU A 54 -19.66 -7.22 6.08
C LEU A 54 -18.60 -7.72 7.05
N ASP A 55 -17.98 -8.87 6.77
CA ASP A 55 -16.91 -9.41 7.63
C ASP A 55 -15.71 -8.44 7.69
N ALA A 56 -15.38 -7.78 6.56
CA ALA A 56 -14.36 -6.72 6.52
C ALA A 56 -14.76 -5.47 7.33
N ALA A 57 -16.04 -5.09 7.34
CA ALA A 57 -16.54 -3.98 8.15
C ALA A 57 -16.50 -4.28 9.66
N VAL A 58 -16.83 -5.52 10.04
CA VAL A 58 -16.69 -6.01 11.43
C VAL A 58 -15.24 -5.91 11.91
N ARG A 59 -14.28 -6.30 11.05
CA ARG A 59 -12.84 -6.14 11.35
C ARG A 59 -12.42 -4.69 11.51
N ARG A 60 -12.89 -3.78 10.66
CA ARG A 60 -12.62 -2.33 10.79
C ARG A 60 -13.18 -1.75 12.09
N ALA A 61 -14.28 -2.31 12.61
CA ALA A 61 -14.85 -1.95 13.91
C ALA A 61 -14.08 -2.56 15.10
N GLY A 62 -12.96 -3.25 14.86
CA GLY A 62 -12.10 -3.82 15.91
C GLY A 62 -12.56 -5.17 16.45
N VAL A 63 -13.51 -5.84 15.79
CA VAL A 63 -13.99 -7.18 16.20
C VAL A 63 -13.53 -8.23 15.19
N ASP A 64 -13.02 -9.36 15.66
CA ASP A 64 -12.77 -10.51 14.79
C ASP A 64 -14.10 -11.20 14.46
N PRO A 65 -14.54 -11.22 13.19
CA PRO A 65 -15.75 -11.94 12.81
C PRO A 65 -15.61 -13.46 12.97
N GLY A 66 -14.41 -13.99 13.17
CA GLY A 66 -14.14 -15.44 13.21
C GLY A 66 -14.25 -16.09 11.83
N GLY A 67 -14.27 -17.43 11.79
CA GLY A 67 -14.29 -18.21 10.55
C GLY A 67 -13.04 -18.04 9.68
N ARG A 68 -12.97 -18.82 8.58
CA ARG A 68 -11.77 -18.85 7.73
C ARG A 68 -11.78 -17.67 6.75
N PRO A 69 -10.74 -16.79 6.73
CA PRO A 69 -10.72 -15.65 5.82
C PRO A 69 -10.80 -16.08 4.33
N PRO A 70 -11.31 -15.22 3.43
CA PRO A 70 -11.37 -15.51 2.00
C PRO A 70 -10.03 -15.98 1.44
N VAL A 71 -10.05 -16.90 0.46
CA VAL A 71 -8.82 -17.45 -0.16
C VAL A 71 -7.89 -16.33 -0.65
N ARG A 72 -8.44 -15.26 -1.23
CA ARG A 72 -7.66 -14.10 -1.66
C ARG A 72 -6.85 -13.49 -0.50
N GLU A 73 -7.48 -13.26 0.66
CA GLU A 73 -6.80 -12.66 1.80
C GLU A 73 -5.73 -13.58 2.38
N ARG A 74 -6.05 -14.87 2.54
CA ARG A 74 -5.10 -15.87 3.06
C ARG A 74 -3.91 -16.02 2.13
N ALA A 75 -4.14 -16.07 0.82
CA ALA A 75 -3.09 -16.15 -0.18
C ALA A 75 -2.20 -14.90 -0.20
N MET A 76 -2.79 -13.71 -0.09
CA MET A 76 -2.03 -12.46 0.01
C MET A 76 -1.16 -12.42 1.27
N ALA A 77 -1.70 -12.83 2.43
CA ALA A 77 -0.95 -12.89 3.68
C ALA A 77 0.19 -13.93 3.62
N ALA A 78 -0.09 -15.12 3.07
CA ALA A 78 0.91 -16.16 2.86
C ALA A 78 2.03 -15.70 1.91
N ALA A 79 1.66 -15.08 0.79
CA ALA A 79 2.61 -14.54 -0.17
C ALA A 79 3.47 -13.43 0.44
N ALA A 80 2.88 -12.51 1.21
CA ALA A 80 3.61 -11.45 1.90
C ALA A 80 4.71 -12.02 2.82
N ARG A 81 4.38 -13.02 3.65
CA ARG A 81 5.34 -13.70 4.52
C ARG A 81 6.43 -14.40 3.72
N LEU A 82 6.07 -15.18 2.71
CA LEU A 82 7.03 -15.89 1.86
C LEU A 82 8.02 -14.93 1.17
N ILE A 83 7.52 -13.80 0.66
CA ILE A 83 8.36 -12.78 0.03
C ILE A 83 9.27 -12.11 1.07
N GLY A 84 8.72 -11.71 2.23
CA GLY A 84 9.49 -11.04 3.28
C GLY A 84 10.60 -11.92 3.87
N GLU A 85 10.33 -13.21 4.05
CA GLU A 85 11.27 -14.16 4.66
C GLU A 85 12.30 -14.73 3.66
N ARG A 86 11.87 -15.01 2.42
CA ARG A 86 12.65 -15.83 1.46
C ARG A 86 12.90 -15.12 0.13
N GLY A 87 12.44 -13.88 -0.01
CA GLY A 87 12.51 -13.11 -1.23
C GLY A 87 11.48 -13.54 -2.28
N ILE A 88 11.35 -12.72 -3.32
CA ILE A 88 10.38 -12.94 -4.41
C ILE A 88 10.62 -14.22 -5.22
N GLY A 89 11.87 -14.69 -5.27
CA GLY A 89 12.26 -15.91 -6.00
C GLY A 89 11.63 -17.17 -5.42
N ALA A 90 11.39 -17.20 -4.11
CA ALA A 90 10.78 -18.34 -3.41
C ALA A 90 9.25 -18.39 -3.55
N LEU A 91 8.62 -17.34 -4.08
CA LEU A 91 7.18 -17.31 -4.26
C LEU A 91 6.76 -18.25 -5.40
N THR A 92 6.22 -19.43 -5.08
CA THR A 92 5.55 -20.32 -6.02
C THR A 92 4.07 -20.43 -5.68
N LEU A 93 3.21 -20.72 -6.67
CA LEU A 93 1.78 -20.91 -6.39
C LEU A 93 1.53 -22.12 -5.50
N ASP A 94 2.34 -23.17 -5.59
CA ASP A 94 2.23 -24.35 -4.71
C ASP A 94 2.54 -23.99 -3.26
N ALA A 95 3.64 -23.26 -3.01
CA ALA A 95 3.99 -22.82 -1.66
C ALA A 95 2.93 -21.89 -1.06
N VAL A 96 2.32 -21.03 -1.90
CA VAL A 96 1.22 -20.17 -1.48
C VAL A 96 -0.05 -21.00 -1.24
N ALA A 97 -0.35 -22.01 -2.07
CA ALA A 97 -1.53 -22.85 -1.92
C ALA A 97 -1.47 -23.65 -0.61
N GLU A 98 -0.30 -24.21 -0.30
CA GLU A 98 -0.02 -24.90 0.96
C GLU A 98 -0.15 -23.94 2.14
N ALA A 99 0.59 -22.82 2.15
CA ALA A 99 0.62 -21.88 3.26
C ALA A 99 -0.72 -21.13 3.47
N ALA A 100 -1.49 -20.96 2.41
CA ALA A 100 -2.84 -20.39 2.44
C ALA A 100 -3.92 -21.46 2.44
N GLU A 101 -3.57 -22.74 2.66
CA GLU A 101 -4.47 -23.89 2.77
C GLU A 101 -5.65 -23.81 1.79
N CYS A 102 -5.33 -23.80 0.51
CA CYS A 102 -6.28 -23.77 -0.60
C CYS A 102 -5.73 -24.60 -1.77
N SER A 103 -6.57 -24.87 -2.78
CA SER A 103 -6.12 -25.62 -3.95
C SER A 103 -5.38 -24.73 -4.94
N LEU A 104 -4.37 -25.29 -5.63
CA LEU A 104 -3.68 -24.60 -6.72
C LEU A 104 -4.63 -24.08 -7.82
N PRO A 105 -5.63 -24.86 -8.30
CA PRO A 105 -6.65 -24.33 -9.22
C PRO A 105 -7.37 -23.09 -8.70
N THR A 106 -7.68 -23.04 -7.40
CA THR A 106 -8.32 -21.86 -6.80
C THR A 106 -7.41 -20.63 -6.90
N LEU A 107 -6.10 -20.75 -6.66
CA LEU A 107 -5.18 -19.62 -6.83
C LEU A 107 -5.08 -19.15 -8.27
N HIS A 108 -5.06 -20.06 -9.24
CA HIS A 108 -5.11 -19.69 -10.65
C HIS A 108 -6.38 -18.91 -10.99
N THR A 109 -7.54 -19.33 -10.49
CA THR A 109 -8.80 -18.59 -10.69
C THR A 109 -8.77 -17.20 -10.02
N VAL A 110 -8.23 -17.09 -8.79
CA VAL A 110 -8.27 -15.85 -8.02
C VAL A 110 -7.26 -14.80 -8.51
N PHE A 111 -6.07 -15.24 -8.93
CA PHE A 111 -4.95 -14.35 -9.25
C PHE A 111 -4.49 -14.43 -10.71
N ALA A 112 -5.08 -15.29 -11.55
CA ALA A 112 -4.56 -15.56 -12.89
C ALA A 112 -3.08 -16.01 -12.89
N GLY A 113 -2.70 -16.77 -11.86
CA GLY A 113 -1.36 -17.31 -11.69
C GLY A 113 -0.40 -16.42 -10.89
N ARG A 114 0.90 -16.74 -10.96
CA ARG A 114 1.95 -16.13 -10.12
C ARG A 114 2.13 -14.64 -10.39
N ASP A 115 2.14 -14.24 -11.65
CA ASP A 115 2.38 -12.84 -12.03
C ASP A 115 1.22 -11.94 -11.59
N GLY A 116 -0.03 -12.43 -11.65
CA GLY A 116 -1.15 -11.67 -11.12
C GLY A 116 -1.21 -11.63 -9.59
N LEU A 117 -0.67 -12.64 -8.89
CA LEU A 117 -0.44 -12.57 -7.45
C LEU A 117 0.62 -11.51 -7.12
N LEU A 118 1.75 -11.48 -7.84
CA LEU A 118 2.80 -10.48 -7.66
C LEU A 118 2.30 -9.05 -7.94
N ARG A 119 1.47 -8.88 -8.97
CA ARG A 119 0.82 -7.60 -9.24
C ARG A 119 -0.09 -7.17 -8.11
N ALA A 120 -0.91 -8.08 -7.58
CA ALA A 120 -1.75 -7.79 -6.42
C ALA A 120 -0.93 -7.44 -5.17
N MET A 121 0.22 -8.11 -4.96
CA MET A 121 1.17 -7.79 -3.89
C MET A 121 1.75 -6.38 -4.05
N PHE A 122 2.17 -6.00 -5.26
CA PHE A 122 2.68 -4.66 -5.52
C PHE A 122 1.60 -3.58 -5.41
N GLU A 123 0.37 -3.85 -5.86
CA GLU A 123 -0.73 -2.90 -5.70
C GLU A 123 -1.05 -2.64 -4.22
N ARG A 124 -0.92 -3.67 -3.37
CA ARG A 124 -1.21 -3.57 -1.94
C ARG A 124 -0.07 -2.97 -1.12
N HIS A 125 1.18 -3.29 -1.46
CA HIS A 125 2.37 -2.98 -0.66
C HIS A 125 3.35 -2.03 -1.37
N GLY A 126 3.01 -1.56 -2.56
CA GLY A 126 3.78 -0.59 -3.33
C GLY A 126 3.18 0.82 -3.23
N PRO A 127 3.91 1.83 -3.72
CA PRO A 127 3.56 3.24 -3.49
C PRO A 127 2.44 3.76 -4.40
N VAL A 128 1.94 2.97 -5.35
CA VAL A 128 1.12 3.47 -6.47
C VAL A 128 -0.10 4.26 -6.00
N LEU A 129 -0.88 3.68 -5.08
CA LEU A 129 -2.12 4.31 -4.61
C LEU A 129 -1.85 5.58 -3.80
N ASP A 130 -0.79 5.61 -2.99
CA ASP A 130 -0.43 6.80 -2.21
C ASP A 130 0.04 7.93 -3.12
N LEU A 131 0.82 7.62 -4.16
CA LEU A 131 1.22 8.59 -5.18
C LEU A 131 0.04 9.14 -5.96
N GLU A 132 -0.93 8.29 -6.32
CA GLU A 132 -2.15 8.73 -7.00
C GLU A 132 -3.00 9.65 -6.13
N ARG A 133 -3.10 9.35 -4.83
CA ARG A 133 -3.80 10.21 -3.87
C ARG A 133 -3.13 11.58 -3.74
N LEU A 134 -1.80 11.59 -3.60
CA LEU A 134 -1.03 12.83 -3.55
C LEU A 134 -1.16 13.64 -4.85
N ALA A 135 -1.23 12.97 -6.01
CA ALA A 135 -1.40 13.63 -7.30
C ALA A 135 -2.81 14.18 -7.52
N ALA A 136 -3.83 13.56 -6.93
CA ALA A 136 -5.22 14.00 -7.04
C ALA A 136 -5.52 15.25 -6.21
N ASP A 137 -4.86 15.42 -5.08
CA ASP A 137 -5.01 16.56 -4.16
C ASP A 137 -3.63 17.02 -3.65
N PRO A 138 -2.81 17.63 -4.53
CA PRO A 138 -1.46 18.01 -4.16
C PRO A 138 -1.48 19.22 -3.21
N PRO A 139 -0.62 19.24 -2.18
CA PRO A 139 -0.43 20.43 -1.35
C PRO A 139 -0.03 21.65 -2.19
N GLU A 140 -0.43 22.85 -1.73
CA GLU A 140 -0.08 24.10 -2.41
C GLU A 140 1.43 24.35 -2.44
N ARG A 141 2.09 24.05 -1.32
CA ARG A 141 3.54 24.23 -1.13
C ARG A 141 4.29 22.95 -1.53
N ILE A 142 5.42 23.13 -2.21
CA ILE A 142 6.27 22.01 -2.62
C ILE A 142 6.89 21.33 -1.40
N GLU A 143 7.17 22.10 -0.35
CA GLU A 143 7.71 21.62 0.91
C GLU A 143 6.78 20.60 1.56
N ASP A 144 5.47 20.92 1.61
CA ASP A 144 4.45 20.02 2.16
C ASP A 144 4.29 18.76 1.29
N THR A 145 4.44 18.89 -0.04
CA THR A 145 4.45 17.75 -0.95
C THR A 145 5.63 16.82 -0.68
N VAL A 146 6.84 17.37 -0.51
CA VAL A 146 8.06 16.61 -0.21
C VAL A 146 7.92 15.90 1.14
N GLU A 147 7.44 16.59 2.17
CA GLU A 147 7.24 16.03 3.50
C GLU A 147 6.22 14.87 3.47
N GLN A 148 5.05 15.06 2.87
CA GLN A 148 4.04 14.00 2.76
C GLN A 148 4.56 12.78 2.01
N LEU A 149 5.30 12.99 0.93
CA LEU A 149 5.90 11.92 0.15
C LEU A 149 6.95 11.15 0.96
N TYR A 150 7.75 11.84 1.76
CA TYR A 150 8.78 11.22 2.60
C TYR A 150 8.16 10.41 3.74
N ARG A 151 7.12 10.95 4.39
CA ARG A 151 6.35 10.21 5.40
C ARG A 151 5.73 8.94 4.80
N ALA A 152 5.17 9.02 3.59
CA ALA A 152 4.64 7.85 2.89
C ALA A 152 5.73 6.81 2.59
N LEU A 153 6.92 7.24 2.14
CA LEU A 153 8.05 6.33 1.90
C LEU A 153 8.52 5.63 3.18
N VAL A 154 8.59 6.33 4.31
CA VAL A 154 8.96 5.72 5.59
C VAL A 154 8.00 4.59 5.95
N VAL A 155 6.69 4.88 5.98
CA VAL A 155 5.65 3.90 6.28
C VAL A 155 5.75 2.69 5.34
N LEU A 156 6.00 2.94 4.06
CA LEU A 156 6.11 1.92 3.04
C LEU A 156 7.29 0.95 3.27
N PHE A 157 8.44 1.46 3.70
CA PHE A 157 9.65 0.64 3.91
C PHE A 157 9.74 -0.01 5.31
N GLU A 158 9.05 0.55 6.30
CA GLU A 158 8.93 -0.01 7.65
C GLU A 158 7.84 -1.08 7.76
N HIS A 159 6.94 -1.18 6.78
CA HIS A 159 5.84 -2.12 6.83
C HIS A 159 6.30 -3.59 6.79
N GLU A 160 5.77 -4.39 7.73
CA GLU A 160 5.96 -5.84 7.77
C GLU A 160 4.73 -6.60 7.21
N PRO A 161 4.92 -7.67 6.42
CA PRO A 161 6.19 -8.22 5.94
C PRO A 161 6.92 -7.30 4.94
N ARG A 162 8.26 -7.32 4.92
CA ARG A 162 9.14 -6.50 4.04
C ARG A 162 9.06 -6.84 2.54
N VAL A 163 7.86 -6.77 1.95
CA VAL A 163 7.57 -7.10 0.56
C VAL A 163 8.29 -6.18 -0.42
N LEU A 164 8.18 -4.86 -0.23
CA LEU A 164 8.80 -3.90 -1.14
C LEU A 164 10.34 -3.94 -1.11
N PRO A 165 11.01 -4.01 0.06
CA PRO A 165 12.44 -4.30 0.11
C PRO A 165 12.86 -5.55 -0.65
N ALA A 166 12.10 -6.66 -0.51
CA ALA A 166 12.39 -7.90 -1.22
C ALA A 166 12.24 -7.77 -2.75
N ILE A 167 11.29 -6.94 -3.22
CA ILE A 167 11.16 -6.61 -4.65
C ILE A 167 12.38 -5.82 -5.13
N PHE A 168 12.81 -4.78 -4.41
CA PHE A 168 14.00 -4.01 -4.77
C PHE A 168 15.28 -4.87 -4.77
N ALA A 169 15.43 -5.78 -3.80
CA ALA A 169 16.55 -6.72 -3.78
C ALA A 169 16.61 -7.59 -5.05
N ASP A 170 15.46 -8.06 -5.55
CA ASP A 170 15.40 -8.79 -6.83
C ASP A 170 15.66 -7.89 -8.03
N VAL A 171 15.11 -6.66 -8.06
CA VAL A 171 15.37 -5.68 -9.14
C VAL A 171 16.88 -5.42 -9.29
N PHE A 172 17.59 -5.20 -8.18
CA PHE A 172 19.02 -4.88 -8.22
C PHE A 172 19.90 -6.09 -8.52
N SER A 173 19.46 -7.30 -8.17
CA SER A 173 20.24 -8.52 -8.42
C SER A 173 19.90 -9.19 -9.77
N ARG A 174 18.70 -8.98 -10.29
CA ARG A 174 18.14 -9.65 -11.48
C ARG A 174 17.31 -8.66 -12.32
N PRO A 175 17.93 -7.93 -13.26
CA PRO A 175 17.24 -6.93 -14.09
C PRO A 175 16.09 -7.47 -14.97
N ASP A 176 16.07 -8.78 -15.24
CA ASP A 176 14.99 -9.49 -15.96
C ASP A 176 14.14 -10.37 -15.05
N GLY A 177 14.38 -10.26 -13.74
CA GLY A 177 13.68 -10.98 -12.68
C GLY A 177 12.22 -10.55 -12.50
N PRO A 178 11.47 -11.29 -11.67
CA PRO A 178 10.06 -10.99 -11.41
C PRO A 178 9.87 -9.60 -10.80
N GLY A 179 10.77 -9.12 -9.94
CA GLY A 179 10.70 -7.80 -9.33
C GLY A 179 10.85 -6.69 -10.37
N ALA A 180 11.81 -6.85 -11.30
CA ALA A 180 11.99 -5.89 -12.40
C ALA A 180 10.79 -5.87 -13.35
N ARG A 181 10.15 -7.01 -13.60
CA ARG A 181 8.91 -7.09 -14.39
C ARG A 181 7.77 -6.32 -13.72
N VAL A 182 7.54 -6.58 -12.43
CA VAL A 182 6.53 -5.85 -11.63
C VAL A 182 6.81 -4.34 -11.63
N LEU A 183 8.06 -3.93 -11.41
CA LEU A 183 8.43 -2.52 -11.43
C LEU A 183 8.16 -1.89 -12.80
N ARG A 184 8.56 -2.57 -13.90
CA ARG A 184 8.36 -2.08 -15.27
C ARG A 184 6.88 -1.94 -15.65
N GLU A 185 6.04 -2.86 -15.21
CA GLU A 185 4.59 -2.81 -15.42
C GLU A 185 3.94 -1.60 -14.73
N ASN A 186 4.47 -1.18 -13.57
CA ASN A 186 3.88 -0.12 -12.76
C ASN A 186 4.56 1.25 -12.93
N LEU A 187 5.78 1.29 -13.48
CA LEU A 187 6.56 2.51 -13.63
C LEU A 187 5.81 3.62 -14.39
N PRO A 188 5.09 3.36 -15.50
CA PRO A 188 4.33 4.40 -16.19
C PRO A 188 3.24 5.03 -15.30
N ARG A 189 2.58 4.24 -14.46
CA ARG A 189 1.53 4.70 -13.54
C ARG A 189 2.14 5.59 -12.45
N MET A 190 3.24 5.14 -11.83
CA MET A 190 3.97 5.93 -10.82
C MET A 190 4.52 7.25 -11.38
N LEU A 191 5.11 7.22 -12.58
CA LEU A 191 5.59 8.43 -13.26
C LEU A 191 4.43 9.34 -13.67
N GLY A 192 3.28 8.79 -14.04
CA GLY A 192 2.05 9.53 -14.32
C GLY A 192 1.50 10.28 -13.11
N SER A 193 1.74 9.79 -11.89
CA SER A 193 1.35 10.46 -10.66
C SER A 193 2.29 11.62 -10.29
N LEU A 194 3.61 11.38 -10.23
CA LEU A 194 4.58 12.38 -9.76
C LEU A 194 5.08 13.34 -10.86
N GLY A 195 5.17 12.87 -12.10
CA GLY A 195 5.75 13.62 -13.20
C GLY A 195 5.04 14.95 -13.46
N PRO A 196 3.70 14.98 -13.60
CA PRO A 196 2.94 16.22 -13.79
C PRO A 196 3.08 17.21 -12.64
N LEU A 197 3.11 16.72 -11.39
CA LEU A 197 3.30 17.57 -10.21
C LEU A 197 4.63 18.32 -10.29
N LEU A 198 5.74 17.61 -10.52
CA LEU A 198 7.05 18.23 -10.61
C LEU A 198 7.19 19.12 -11.86
N ALA A 199 6.60 18.72 -12.99
CA ALA A 199 6.61 19.51 -14.21
C ALA A 199 5.89 20.87 -14.02
N ALA A 200 4.77 20.90 -13.30
CA ALA A 200 4.07 22.15 -12.97
C ALA A 200 4.93 23.08 -12.11
N GLN A 201 5.69 22.53 -11.17
CA GLN A 201 6.58 23.30 -10.29
C GLN A 201 7.79 23.87 -11.06
N VAL A 202 8.33 23.12 -12.02
CA VAL A 202 9.36 23.60 -12.95
C VAL A 202 8.79 24.72 -13.84
N ALA A 203 7.62 24.53 -14.43
CA ALA A 203 6.98 25.54 -15.29
C ALA A 203 6.67 26.84 -14.54
N ALA A 204 6.32 26.75 -13.25
CA ALA A 204 6.09 27.89 -12.37
C ALA A 204 7.38 28.55 -11.85
N GLY A 205 8.57 28.08 -12.26
CA GLY A 205 9.85 28.62 -11.82
C GLY A 205 10.16 28.36 -10.34
N ARG A 206 9.49 27.38 -9.71
CA ARG A 206 9.71 27.01 -8.30
C ARG A 206 10.73 25.89 -8.13
N LEU A 207 10.92 25.05 -9.15
CA LEU A 207 11.97 24.04 -9.22
C LEU A 207 12.92 24.29 -10.39
N ARG A 208 14.18 23.87 -10.25
CA ARG A 208 15.18 23.85 -11.32
C ARG A 208 14.70 23.01 -12.51
N PRO A 209 15.00 23.42 -13.75
CA PRO A 209 14.54 22.73 -14.96
C PRO A 209 15.38 21.49 -15.30
N TRP A 210 15.52 20.58 -14.35
CA TRP A 210 16.15 19.28 -14.58
C TRP A 210 15.19 18.33 -15.30
N PRO A 211 15.71 17.30 -16.01
CA PRO A 211 14.85 16.23 -16.52
C PRO A 211 14.01 15.61 -15.39
N ILE A 212 12.69 15.52 -15.58
CA ILE A 212 11.75 15.02 -14.57
C ILE A 212 12.17 13.67 -13.95
N PRO A 213 12.66 12.67 -14.72
CA PRO A 213 13.13 11.42 -14.12
C PRO A 213 14.28 11.61 -13.12
N LEU A 214 15.16 12.59 -13.34
CA LEU A 214 16.26 12.92 -12.44
C LEU A 214 15.76 13.69 -11.21
N LEU A 215 14.75 14.54 -11.34
CA LEU A 215 14.10 15.15 -10.17
C LEU A 215 13.45 14.11 -9.29
N ILE A 216 12.71 13.16 -9.87
CA ILE A 216 12.09 12.05 -9.12
C ILE A 216 13.18 11.20 -8.46
N GLN A 217 14.24 10.86 -9.18
CA GLN A 217 15.34 10.07 -8.63
C GLN A 217 16.04 10.81 -7.47
N GLN A 218 16.30 12.11 -7.62
CA GLN A 218 16.93 12.92 -6.56
C GLN A 218 16.01 13.13 -5.36
N LEU A 219 14.70 13.22 -5.59
CA LEU A 219 13.68 13.36 -4.55
C LEU A 219 13.55 12.08 -3.73
N LEU A 220 13.40 10.92 -4.38
CA LEU A 220 13.08 9.67 -3.68
C LEU A 220 14.34 8.88 -3.27
N GLY A 221 15.41 8.96 -4.06
CA GLY A 221 16.58 8.10 -3.96
C GLY A 221 17.25 8.11 -2.58
N PRO A 222 17.67 9.27 -2.04
CA PRO A 222 18.38 9.35 -0.76
C PRO A 222 17.60 8.75 0.41
N LEU A 223 16.30 9.06 0.53
CA LEU A 223 15.48 8.49 1.61
C LEU A 223 15.20 7.00 1.38
N ALA A 224 14.85 6.60 0.15
CA ALA A 224 14.58 5.19 -0.15
C ALA A 224 15.78 4.30 0.13
N ILE A 225 16.99 4.70 -0.29
CA ILE A 225 18.21 3.91 -0.01
C ILE A 225 18.55 3.90 1.48
N HIS A 226 18.35 5.02 2.18
CA HIS A 226 18.52 5.06 3.63
C HIS A 226 17.58 4.07 4.32
N MET A 227 16.27 4.12 4.03
CA MET A 227 15.29 3.22 4.66
C MET A 227 15.54 1.74 4.33
N LEU A 228 15.99 1.43 3.11
CA LEU A 228 16.37 0.06 2.73
C LEU A 228 17.55 -0.46 3.56
N LEU A 229 18.58 0.38 3.76
CA LEU A 229 19.81 0.01 4.46
C LEU A 229 19.69 0.13 5.99
N ARG A 230 18.77 0.96 6.49
CA ARG A 230 18.64 1.31 7.92
C ARG A 230 18.66 0.11 8.85
N PRO A 231 17.88 -0.97 8.63
CA PRO A 231 17.88 -2.13 9.54
C PRO A 231 19.22 -2.88 9.61
N THR A 232 20.09 -2.69 8.62
CA THR A 232 21.44 -3.27 8.60
C THR A 232 22.45 -2.36 9.30
N ILE A 233 22.35 -1.04 9.14
CA ILE A 233 23.34 -0.08 9.64
C ILE A 233 23.01 0.44 11.04
N GLU A 234 21.74 0.52 11.42
CA GLU A 234 21.29 1.01 12.73
C GLU A 234 21.87 0.20 13.90
N PRO A 235 21.89 -1.15 13.88
CA PRO A 235 22.53 -1.93 14.95
C PRO A 235 24.04 -1.69 15.10
N VAL A 236 24.70 -1.22 14.03
CA VAL A 236 26.15 -0.98 13.99
C VAL A 236 26.48 0.46 14.42
N LEU A 237 25.69 1.43 13.97
CA LEU A 237 25.94 2.86 14.18
C LEU A 237 25.31 3.37 15.48
N GLY A 238 24.24 2.75 15.98
CA GLY A 238 23.54 3.18 17.19
C GLY A 238 23.18 4.66 17.14
N ASP A 239 23.53 5.39 18.20
CA ASP A 239 23.25 6.82 18.37
C ASP A 239 23.91 7.73 17.31
N ALA A 240 24.90 7.22 16.55
CA ALA A 240 25.48 7.98 15.44
C ALA A 240 24.56 8.07 14.23
N LEU A 241 23.52 7.22 14.14
CA LEU A 241 22.51 7.28 13.10
C LEU A 241 21.32 8.13 13.57
N PRO A 242 20.99 9.23 12.88
CA PRO A 242 19.85 10.06 13.27
C PRO A 242 18.53 9.28 13.30
N PRO A 243 17.58 9.64 14.18
CA PRO A 243 16.21 9.17 14.12
C PRO A 243 15.59 9.34 12.74
N VAL A 244 14.59 8.52 12.41
CA VAL A 244 13.91 8.56 11.10
C VAL A 244 13.29 9.93 10.83
N GLU A 245 12.62 10.52 11.83
CA GLU A 245 11.99 11.85 11.69
C GLU A 245 13.03 12.93 11.34
N ASP A 246 14.18 12.95 12.04
CA ASP A 246 15.27 13.88 11.77
C ASP A 246 15.87 13.65 10.37
N THR A 247 16.01 12.38 9.97
CA THR A 247 16.50 12.02 8.63
C THR A 247 15.56 12.51 7.52
N VAL A 248 14.25 12.36 7.72
CA VAL A 248 13.23 12.88 6.80
C VAL A 248 13.37 14.38 6.63
N GLN A 249 13.47 15.12 7.74
CA GLN A 249 13.66 16.58 7.70
C GLN A 249 14.96 16.95 6.98
N ILE A 250 16.09 16.35 7.34
CA ILE A 250 17.41 16.62 6.74
C ILE A 250 17.40 16.38 5.23
N PHE A 251 16.83 15.29 4.76
CA PHE A 251 16.78 14.98 3.32
C PHE A 251 15.78 15.85 2.57
N ALA A 252 14.63 16.20 3.15
CA ALA A 252 13.67 17.09 2.53
C ALA A 252 14.30 18.46 2.30
N ASP A 253 14.95 18.99 3.33
CA ASP A 253 15.76 20.19 3.31
C ASP A 253 16.87 20.14 2.24
N ALA A 254 17.60 19.03 2.17
CA ALA A 254 18.67 18.85 1.19
C ALA A 254 18.14 18.85 -0.25
N PHE A 255 17.00 18.19 -0.50
CA PHE A 255 16.33 18.22 -1.79
C PHE A 255 15.88 19.64 -2.15
N LEU A 256 15.19 20.33 -1.23
CA LEU A 256 14.69 21.69 -1.47
C LEU A 256 15.84 22.67 -1.72
N ARG A 257 16.93 22.63 -0.95
CA ARG A 257 18.11 23.49 -1.22
C ARG A 257 18.74 23.21 -2.58
N ALA A 258 18.75 21.95 -3.01
CA ALA A 258 19.33 21.58 -4.30
C ALA A 258 18.42 21.94 -5.48
N ALA A 259 17.12 21.70 -5.37
CA ALA A 259 16.18 21.73 -6.48
C ALA A 259 15.24 22.96 -6.50
N ALA A 260 14.93 23.57 -5.36
CA ALA A 260 14.05 24.73 -5.32
C ALA A 260 14.76 26.00 -5.83
N LEU A 261 13.98 26.85 -6.49
CA LEU A 261 14.38 28.20 -6.85
C LEU A 261 13.74 29.18 -5.86
N PRO A 262 14.40 30.31 -5.53
CA PRO A 262 13.74 31.36 -4.77
C PRO A 262 12.46 31.75 -5.51
N GLY A 263 11.35 31.85 -4.78
CA GLY A 263 10.11 32.35 -5.37
C GLY A 263 10.35 33.70 -6.06
N PRO A 264 9.56 34.07 -7.09
CA PRO A 264 9.63 35.42 -7.62
C PRO A 264 9.51 36.39 -6.45
N ALA A 265 10.48 37.30 -6.31
CA ALA A 265 10.42 38.32 -5.28
C ALA A 265 9.03 38.95 -5.36
N GLU A 266 8.28 38.94 -4.26
CA GLU A 266 7.12 39.81 -4.16
C GLU A 266 7.68 41.21 -4.40
N ASP A 267 7.35 41.79 -5.56
CA ASP A 267 7.66 43.17 -5.88
C ASP A 267 7.05 43.99 -4.74
N GLY A 268 7.90 44.38 -3.79
CA GLY A 268 7.56 45.20 -2.65
C GLY A 268 6.98 46.49 -3.19
N GLY A 269 5.64 46.54 -3.21
CA GLY A 269 4.87 47.70 -3.61
C GLY A 269 5.39 48.91 -2.86
N ARG A 270 5.85 49.89 -3.63
CA ARG A 270 6.16 51.24 -3.19
C ARG A 270 4.92 51.96 -2.67
#